data_AF-A0A952VSB9-F1
#
_entry.id   AF-A0A952VSB9-F1
#
_cell.length_a   1.000
_cell.length_b   1.000
_cell.length_c   1.000
_cell.angle_alpha   90.00
_cell.angle_beta   90.00
_cell.angle_gamma   90.00
#
_symmetry.space_group_name_H-M   'P 1'
#
loop_
_entity.id
_entity.type
_entity.pdbx_description
1 polymer ?
#
loop_
_entity_poly.entity_id
_entity_poly.type
_entity_poly.pdbx_seq_one_letter_code
_entity_poly.pdbx_strand_id
1 'polypeptide(L)'
;MATDPFLQRFNLTLNVEGANGCSSSTELFPDTGYAGRRNVYLALKGRVYVVGQYDARVIDPQDCQTSLREFRHLDRDVIFIGSFDQDEEKRWKYFSAVQRAELPFEKR
;
A
#
# COMPACT_ATOMS: atom_id res chain seq x y z
N MET A 1 33.96 -7.47 3.86
CA MET A 1 33.61 -6.09 4.22
C MET A 1 32.38 -5.72 3.42
N ALA A 2 31.24 -5.50 4.08
CA ALA A 2 30.05 -5.00 3.41
C ALA A 2 30.15 -3.47 3.38
N THR A 3 30.64 -2.92 2.28
CA THR A 3 30.48 -1.51 1.94
C THR A 3 29.15 -1.37 1.21
N ASP A 4 28.04 -1.48 1.92
CA ASP A 4 26.76 -1.01 1.41
C ASP A 4 26.43 0.30 2.13
N PRO A 5 26.45 1.45 1.43
CA PRO A 5 26.00 2.70 2.02
C PRO A 5 24.53 2.52 2.35
N PHE A 6 24.13 2.88 3.58
CA PHE A 6 22.75 2.81 4.05
C PHE A 6 21.77 3.22 2.95
N LEU A 7 20.99 2.25 2.44
CA LEU A 7 19.94 2.52 1.46
C LEU A 7 19.08 3.65 2.00
N GLN A 8 18.81 4.66 1.18
CA GLN A 8 17.96 5.78 1.57
C GLN A 8 16.63 5.22 2.08
N ARG A 9 16.27 5.62 3.31
CA ARG A 9 15.05 5.18 3.98
C ARG A 9 14.07 6.33 4.01
N PHE A 10 12.94 6.15 3.34
CA PHE A 10 11.83 7.09 3.38
C PHE A 10 10.73 6.51 4.27
N ASN A 11 10.36 7.26 5.31
CA ASN A 11 9.20 6.91 6.13
C ASN A 11 7.93 7.26 5.34
N LEU A 12 6.99 6.32 5.30
CA LEU A 12 5.74 6.46 4.57
C LEU A 12 4.58 6.50 5.56
N THR A 13 3.71 7.49 5.43
CA THR A 13 2.48 7.60 6.23
C THR A 13 1.28 7.49 5.31
N LEU A 14 0.39 6.55 5.61
CA LEU A 14 -0.90 6.43 4.96
C LEU A 14 -1.92 7.25 5.76
N ASN A 15 -2.52 8.24 5.09
CA ASN A 15 -3.66 8.98 5.62
C ASN A 15 -4.92 8.52 4.89
N VAL A 16 -5.96 8.20 5.66
CA VAL A 16 -7.26 7.75 5.15
C VAL A 16 -8.30 8.73 5.64
N GLU A 17 -9.11 9.22 4.72
CA GLU A 17 -10.28 10.05 5.00
C GLU A 17 -11.52 9.32 4.49
N GLY A 18 -12.42 9.01 5.42
CA GLY A 18 -13.68 8.33 5.16
C GLY A 18 -14.85 9.30 5.08
N ALA A 19 -16.03 8.75 4.81
CA ALA A 19 -17.27 9.52 4.88
C ALA A 19 -17.53 10.02 6.32
N ASN A 20 -18.34 11.08 6.44
CA ASN A 20 -18.77 11.65 7.72
C ASN A 20 -17.61 12.18 8.61
N GLY A 21 -16.49 12.55 8.01
CA GLY A 21 -15.38 13.19 8.72
C GLY A 21 -14.51 12.24 9.53
N CYS A 22 -14.66 10.92 9.36
CA CYS A 22 -13.73 9.98 9.97
C CYS A 22 -12.38 10.03 9.24
N SER A 23 -11.28 10.03 10.00
CA SER A 23 -9.94 9.87 9.44
C SER A 23 -9.07 8.95 10.28
N SER A 24 -8.12 8.27 9.64
CA SER A 24 -7.08 7.50 10.30
C SER A 24 -5.74 7.69 9.62
N SER A 25 -4.67 7.52 10.39
CA SER A 25 -3.30 7.61 9.89
C SER A 25 -2.47 6.46 10.45
N THR A 26 -1.62 5.88 9.62
CA THR A 26 -0.70 4.81 10.05
C THR A 26 0.61 4.86 9.28
N GLU A 27 1.69 4.49 9.95
CA GLU A 27 2.99 4.31 9.29
C GLU A 27 3.00 3.00 8.48
N LEU A 28 3.49 3.06 7.26
CA LEU A 28 3.74 1.90 6.41
C LEU A 28 5.17 1.42 6.58
N PHE A 29 5.45 0.20 6.11
CA PHE A 29 6.83 -0.25 6.01
C PHE A 29 7.63 0.76 5.15
N PRO A 30 8.82 1.21 5.60
CA PRO A 30 9.59 2.23 4.91
C PRO A 30 9.97 1.83 3.49
N ASP A 31 10.12 2.81 2.61
CA ASP A 31 10.75 2.59 1.30
C ASP A 31 12.28 2.62 1.46
N THR A 32 12.92 1.49 1.15
CA THR A 32 14.38 1.33 1.21
C THR A 32 15.03 1.38 -0.19
N GLY A 33 14.46 2.19 -1.09
CA GLY A 33 15.07 2.55 -2.37
C GLY A 33 14.64 1.69 -3.57
N TYR A 34 13.81 0.67 -3.38
CA TYR A 34 13.20 -0.16 -4.45
C TYR A 34 11.90 -0.86 -4.01
N ALA A 35 11.40 -0.57 -2.80
CA ALA A 35 10.26 -1.27 -2.19
C ALA A 35 9.08 -0.32 -1.92
N GLY A 36 9.05 0.78 -2.67
CA GLY A 36 8.06 1.84 -2.49
C GLY A 36 6.66 1.37 -2.84
N ARG A 37 6.44 0.80 -4.03
CA ARG A 37 5.11 0.51 -4.56
C ARG A 37 4.14 -0.15 -3.55
N ARG A 38 2.89 0.34 -3.55
CA ARG A 38 1.76 -0.24 -2.83
C ARG A 38 0.62 -0.52 -3.80
N ASN A 39 0.24 -1.77 -3.97
CA ASN A 39 -0.98 -2.11 -4.73
C ASN A 39 -2.21 -1.84 -3.86
N VAL A 40 -3.27 -1.41 -4.52
CA VAL A 40 -4.55 -1.09 -3.88
C VAL A 40 -5.60 -2.04 -4.45
N TYR A 41 -6.31 -2.72 -3.55
CA TYR A 41 -7.36 -3.65 -3.89
C TYR A 41 -8.67 -3.27 -3.22
N LEU A 42 -9.77 -3.50 -3.92
CA LEU A 42 -11.11 -3.49 -3.37
C LEU A 42 -11.51 -4.91 -3.00
N ALA A 43 -11.83 -5.12 -1.73
CA ALA A 43 -12.29 -6.39 -1.19
C ALA A 43 -13.79 -6.35 -0.86
N LEU A 44 -14.30 -7.47 -0.35
CA LEU A 44 -15.69 -7.58 0.08
C LEU A 44 -16.05 -6.50 1.12
N LYS A 45 -17.33 -6.13 1.14
CA LYS A 45 -17.88 -5.09 2.03
C LYS A 45 -17.24 -3.71 1.85
N GLY A 46 -16.62 -3.45 0.69
CA GLY A 46 -16.01 -2.17 0.36
C GLY A 46 -14.70 -1.89 1.08
N ARG A 47 -14.08 -2.91 1.70
CA ARG A 47 -12.77 -2.76 2.33
C ARG A 47 -11.70 -2.48 1.29
N VAL A 48 -10.74 -1.65 1.67
CA VAL A 48 -9.61 -1.30 0.80
C VAL A 48 -8.34 -1.88 1.39
N TYR A 49 -7.63 -2.67 0.58
CA TYR A 49 -6.35 -3.25 0.97
C TYR A 49 -5.23 -2.46 0.30
N VAL A 50 -4.29 -1.96 1.10
CA VAL A 50 -3.05 -1.34 0.63
C VAL A 50 -1.92 -2.30 0.94
N VAL A 51 -1.41 -2.95 -0.10
CA VAL A 51 -0.46 -4.06 0.02
C VAL A 51 0.89 -3.63 -0.52
N GLY A 52 1.91 -3.68 0.31
CA GLY A 52 3.30 -3.53 -0.08
C GLY A 52 4.04 -4.86 -0.04
N GLN A 53 5.36 -4.79 -0.26
CA GLN A 53 6.23 -5.96 -0.24
C GLN A 53 6.35 -6.59 1.17
N TYR A 54 6.24 -5.79 2.23
CA TYR A 54 6.54 -6.21 3.61
C TYR A 54 5.38 -6.01 4.58
N ASP A 55 4.36 -5.23 4.21
CA ASP A 55 3.18 -5.01 5.02
C ASP A 55 1.90 -4.93 4.17
N ALA A 56 0.77 -5.22 4.81
CA ALA A 56 -0.54 -5.04 4.24
C ALA A 56 -1.45 -4.30 5.23
N ARG A 57 -2.08 -3.23 4.77
CA ARG A 57 -3.06 -2.47 5.53
C ARG A 57 -4.46 -2.76 5.02
N VAL A 58 -5.36 -3.01 5.94
CA VAL A 58 -6.79 -3.14 5.67
C VAL A 58 -7.50 -1.93 6.26
N ILE A 59 -8.20 -1.23 5.39
CA ILE A 59 -9.03 -0.07 5.70
C ILE A 59 -10.49 -0.55 5.69
N ASP A 60 -11.17 -0.44 6.83
CA ASP A 60 -12.60 -0.71 6.93
C ASP A 60 -13.38 0.61 6.82
N PRO A 61 -14.23 0.80 5.79
CA PRO A 61 -14.92 2.07 5.59
C PRO A 61 -16.04 2.32 6.62
N GLN A 62 -16.46 1.31 7.39
CA GLN A 62 -17.59 1.45 8.33
C GLN A 62 -17.18 2.17 9.62
N ASP A 63 -15.95 1.97 10.08
CA ASP A 63 -15.40 2.59 11.29
C ASP A 63 -14.12 3.40 11.03
N CYS A 64 -13.71 3.47 9.76
CA CYS A 64 -12.47 4.06 9.24
C CYS A 64 -11.19 3.65 9.98
N GLN A 65 -11.20 2.44 10.54
CA GLN A 65 -10.01 1.85 11.09
C GLN A 65 -9.08 1.34 10.00
N THR A 66 -7.79 1.63 10.18
CA THR A 66 -6.71 1.04 9.39
C THR A 66 -5.95 0.06 10.27
N SER A 67 -5.85 -1.20 9.84
CA SER A 67 -5.19 -2.26 10.61
C SER A 67 -4.10 -2.96 9.80
N LEU A 68 -3.02 -3.34 10.47
CA LEU A 68 -2.00 -4.24 9.90
C LEU A 68 -2.57 -5.66 9.82
N ARG A 69 -2.36 -6.32 8.69
CA ARG A 69 -2.73 -7.72 8.47
C ARG A 69 -1.57 -8.50 7.89
N GLU A 70 -1.50 -9.77 8.29
CA GLU A 70 -0.60 -10.72 7.67
C GLU A 70 -1.14 -11.12 6.28
N PHE A 71 -0.26 -11.27 5.30
CA PHE A 71 -0.63 -11.58 3.91
C PHE A 71 -1.54 -12.81 3.79
N ARG A 72 -1.31 -13.86 4.58
CA ARG A 72 -2.12 -15.09 4.57
C ARG A 72 -3.58 -14.91 5.01
N HIS A 73 -3.89 -13.81 5.69
CA HIS A 73 -5.22 -13.49 6.20
C HIS A 73 -5.98 -12.51 5.30
N LEU A 74 -5.40 -12.09 4.18
CA LEU A 74 -6.10 -11.29 3.19
C LEU A 74 -7.04 -12.18 2.36
N ASP A 75 -8.21 -11.64 2.04
CA ASP A 75 -9.12 -12.28 1.10
C ASP A 75 -8.44 -12.46 -0.26
N ARG A 76 -8.74 -13.57 -0.94
CA ARG A 76 -8.22 -13.87 -2.28
C ARG A 76 -9.08 -13.27 -3.39
N ASP A 77 -10.38 -13.15 -3.15
CA ASP A 77 -11.35 -12.58 -4.09
C ASP A 77 -11.37 -11.06 -3.93
N VAL A 78 -10.36 -10.41 -4.51
CA VAL A 78 -10.18 -8.96 -4.49
C VAL A 78 -9.98 -8.42 -5.89
N ILE A 79 -10.34 -7.15 -6.09
CA ILE A 79 -10.23 -6.47 -7.37
C ILE A 79 -9.08 -5.47 -7.28
N PHE A 80 -8.07 -5.61 -8.12
CA PHE A 80 -7.02 -4.60 -8.24
C PHE A 80 -7.59 -3.30 -8.83
N ILE A 81 -7.45 -2.20 -8.11
CA ILE A 81 -7.99 -0.89 -8.53
C ILE A 81 -6.91 0.14 -8.89
N GLY A 82 -5.67 -0.10 -8.47
CA GLY A 82 -4.54 0.75 -8.79
C GLY A 82 -3.35 0.55 -7.86
N SER A 83 -2.39 1.46 -7.93
CA SER A 83 -1.21 1.43 -7.08
C SER A 83 -0.74 2.83 -6.72
N PHE A 84 -0.27 3.01 -5.50
CA PHE A 84 0.62 4.12 -5.18
C PHE A 84 2.05 3.72 -5.57
N ASP A 85 2.67 4.52 -6.42
CA ASP A 85 3.98 4.22 -6.97
C ASP A 85 4.69 5.52 -7.37
N GLN A 86 5.98 5.43 -7.69
CA GLN A 86 6.74 6.56 -8.20
C GLN A 86 6.47 6.78 -9.69
N ASP A 87 6.35 8.04 -10.10
CA ASP A 87 6.42 8.45 -11.50
C ASP A 87 7.88 8.53 -12.00
N GLU A 88 8.05 8.90 -13.27
CA GLU A 88 9.37 9.02 -13.91
C GLU A 88 10.28 10.07 -13.24
N GLU A 89 9.68 11.01 -12.51
CA GLU A 89 10.35 12.07 -11.77
C GLU A 89 10.57 11.70 -10.29
N LYS A 90 10.35 10.42 -9.94
CA LYS A 90 10.46 9.86 -8.58
C LYS A 90 9.48 10.46 -7.58
N ARG A 91 8.38 11.04 -8.06
CA ARG A 91 7.31 11.56 -7.20
C ARG A 91 6.28 10.47 -6.96
N TRP A 92 5.92 10.30 -5.70
CA TRP A 92 4.90 9.35 -5.30
C TRP A 92 3.50 9.86 -5.64
N LYS A 93 2.72 9.03 -6.34
CA LYS A 93 1.33 9.34 -6.67
C LYS A 93 0.51 8.07 -6.86
N TYR A 94 -0.80 8.24 -6.93
CA TYR A 94 -1.72 7.18 -7.31
C TYR A 94 -1.75 7.01 -8.83
N PHE A 95 -1.77 5.75 -9.27
CA PHE A 95 -2.06 5.31 -10.62
C PHE A 95 -3.24 4.35 -10.60
N SER A 96 -4.26 4.62 -11.41
CA SER A 96 -5.39 3.69 -11.57
C SER A 96 -4.97 2.39 -12.26
N ALA A 97 -5.76 1.33 -12.10
CA ALA A 97 -5.51 0.05 -12.77
C ALA A 97 -5.42 0.15 -14.31
N VAL A 98 -6.06 1.15 -14.91
CA VAL A 98 -5.97 1.43 -16.36
C VAL A 98 -4.60 2.03 -16.73
N GLN A 99 -4.02 2.84 -15.85
CA GLN A 99 -2.74 3.52 -16.10
C GLN A 99 -1.54 2.64 -15.78
N ARG A 100 -1.65 1.80 -14.74
CA ARG A 100 -0.56 0.94 -14.29
C ARG A 100 -1.12 -0.39 -13.84
N ALA A 101 -0.72 -1.45 -14.56
CA ALA A 101 -1.13 -2.81 -14.28
C ALA A 101 -0.64 -3.27 -12.90
N GLU A 102 -1.31 -4.27 -12.34
CA GLU A 102 -0.91 -4.93 -11.10
C GLU A 102 0.51 -5.53 -11.23
N LEU A 103 1.33 -5.34 -10.19
CA LEU A 103 2.60 -6.04 -10.04
C LEU A 103 2.52 -6.90 -8.78
N PRO A 104 2.42 -8.23 -8.91
CA PRO A 104 2.40 -9.10 -7.75
C PRO A 104 3.71 -8.98 -6.96
N PHE A 105 3.60 -8.89 -5.64
CA PHE A 105 4.75 -8.92 -4.74
C PHE A 105 5.18 -10.38 -4.48
N GLU A 106 5.59 -11.10 -5.52
CA GLU A 106 6.25 -12.39 -5.33
C GLU A 106 7.74 -12.16 -5.03
N LYS A 107 8.21 -12.68 -3.89
CA LYS A 107 9.50 -13.37 -3.94
C LYS A 107 9.19 -14.74 -4.54
N ARG A 108 9.57 -14.95 -5.80
CA ARG A 108 9.78 -16.31 -6.28
C ARG A 108 10.92 -16.96 -5.52
#